data_AF-A0A935LTE6-F1
#
_entry.id   AF-A0A935LTE6-F1
#
_cell.length_a   1.000
_cell.length_b   1.000
_cell.length_c   1.000
_cell.angle_alpha   90.00
_cell.angle_beta   90.00
_cell.angle_gamma   90.00
#
_symmetry.space_group_name_H-M   'P 1'
#
loop_
_entity.id
_entity.type
_entity.pdbx_description
1 polymer ?
#
loop_
_entity_poly.entity_id
_entity_poly.type
_entity_poly.pdbx_seq_one_letter_code
_entity_poly.pdbx_strand_id
1 'polypeptide(L)'
;MKIKTGSKYFLIIVITSVYFFSIFFQSCKQDFSNPVNSDSQFPQEIESIFNTPYSASNITCNTPSCHSGNSTASNLDLTNWNKTMSGSQNGTMVIPYNGFWSHMISVLNNDTLYAPVTTVTLPEYHKIDHQKVSVIMNWINEGAKSKDGQTAFTNVSNKEKGFITNQQADVIAVLKTNDKLVTRMIPVGGRSGILDSPHYITLSPDNRFFYVSLIQEGFIEKFDVNVDYPFTKTDRIQAGLNPAHISISNDGNTGYVTNFDASGTERMVRKFNTNPLQIIDTVTDIKMKAPHGMAISNNGQYLYVTSQLGEYIFKIDLGSFEIETSQPIDPSVPPTGNGTGLFKPYQAILSPDNSLLYVSCVSSNQVRVYNASDLTPASGNFNIQVGANPLLMKFTNNGNYLFVCNRNSNSVTVIKTPERTVETTIENVGIQPHGVDFTSDGQYAIIACETLSGFDGHHPTVGSNKFGVSRMINVQQFSLLPNKLEMGPFPAGIAVIK
;
A
#
# COMPACT_ATOMS: atom_id res chain seq x y z
N MET A 1 -44.63 -71.35 -27.99
CA MET A 1 -45.24 -70.15 -27.36
C MET A 1 -44.58 -68.92 -28.00
N LYS A 2 -45.36 -68.02 -28.60
CA LYS A 2 -44.91 -66.67 -29.02
C LYS A 2 -44.32 -65.95 -27.78
N ILE A 3 -43.33 -65.06 -27.89
CA ILE A 3 -43.51 -63.65 -28.27
C ILE A 3 -42.17 -63.04 -28.71
N LYS A 4 -42.24 -62.28 -29.81
CA LYS A 4 -41.27 -61.29 -30.29
C LYS A 4 -41.27 -60.08 -29.34
N THR A 5 -40.10 -59.53 -29.00
CA THR A 5 -39.85 -58.07 -28.91
C THR A 5 -38.40 -57.82 -28.53
N GLY A 6 -37.55 -57.41 -29.48
CA GLY A 6 -36.16 -57.02 -29.17
C GLY A 6 -35.48 -56.09 -30.19
N SER A 7 -36.13 -55.77 -31.31
CA SER A 7 -35.48 -55.02 -32.40
C SER A 7 -35.71 -53.50 -32.35
N LYS A 8 -36.66 -52.98 -31.55
CA LYS A 8 -36.91 -51.53 -31.43
C LYS A 8 -36.03 -50.82 -30.39
N TYR A 9 -35.51 -51.53 -29.38
CA TYR A 9 -34.67 -50.91 -28.34
C TYR A 9 -33.22 -50.72 -28.78
N PHE A 10 -32.69 -51.60 -29.63
CA PHE A 10 -31.29 -51.50 -30.07
C PHE A 10 -31.06 -50.33 -31.03
N LEU A 11 -32.02 -50.03 -31.91
CA LEU A 11 -31.93 -48.88 -32.82
C LEU A 11 -32.12 -47.54 -32.09
N ILE A 12 -32.96 -47.50 -31.05
CA ILE A 12 -33.15 -46.29 -30.23
C ILE A 12 -31.89 -45.99 -29.40
N ILE A 13 -31.22 -47.01 -28.84
CA ILE A 13 -29.99 -46.81 -28.04
C ILE A 13 -28.82 -46.32 -28.90
N VAL A 14 -28.69 -46.77 -30.15
CA VAL A 14 -27.63 -46.28 -31.06
C VAL A 14 -27.91 -44.85 -31.53
N ILE A 15 -29.18 -44.49 -31.77
CA ILE A 15 -29.54 -43.12 -32.18
C ILE A 15 -29.46 -42.13 -31.00
N THR A 16 -29.81 -42.52 -29.77
CA THR A 16 -29.61 -41.66 -28.59
C THR A 16 -28.14 -41.54 -28.19
N SER A 17 -27.31 -42.56 -28.44
CA SER A 17 -25.87 -42.47 -28.17
C SER A 17 -25.14 -41.54 -29.14
N VAL A 18 -25.55 -41.49 -30.41
CA VAL A 18 -25.00 -40.54 -31.40
C VAL A 18 -25.49 -39.11 -31.14
N TYR A 19 -26.72 -38.93 -30.62
CA TYR A 19 -27.21 -37.61 -30.18
C TYR A 19 -26.58 -37.16 -28.84
N PHE A 20 -26.28 -38.06 -27.90
CA PHE A 20 -25.58 -37.69 -26.66
C PHE A 20 -24.09 -37.39 -26.88
N PHE A 21 -23.45 -37.99 -27.90
CA PHE A 21 -22.07 -37.67 -28.26
C PHE A 21 -21.90 -36.37 -29.06
N SER A 22 -22.98 -35.86 -29.66
CA SER A 22 -22.97 -34.59 -30.40
C SER A 22 -23.39 -33.37 -29.56
N ILE A 23 -23.82 -33.57 -28.30
CA ILE A 23 -24.19 -32.50 -27.36
C ILE A 23 -23.03 -32.07 -26.43
N PHE A 24 -21.87 -32.73 -26.48
CA PHE A 24 -20.67 -32.35 -25.69
C PHE A 24 -19.49 -31.76 -26.47
N PHE A 25 -19.68 -31.41 -27.75
CA PHE A 25 -18.73 -30.60 -28.53
C PHE A 25 -19.35 -29.28 -29.04
N GLN A 26 -20.31 -28.72 -28.32
CA GLN A 26 -20.31 -27.26 -28.19
C GLN A 26 -19.21 -26.91 -27.18
N SER A 27 -17.96 -26.93 -27.65
CA SER A 27 -17.02 -25.95 -27.16
C SER A 27 -17.78 -24.63 -27.13
N CYS A 28 -17.82 -23.93 -25.98
CA CYS A 28 -18.10 -22.51 -26.03
C CYS A 28 -17.13 -21.93 -27.08
N LYS A 29 -17.62 -21.69 -28.30
CA LYS A 29 -16.98 -20.71 -29.16
C LYS A 29 -17.21 -19.43 -28.38
N GLN A 30 -16.22 -19.05 -27.60
CA GLN A 30 -16.13 -17.67 -27.14
C GLN A 30 -16.17 -16.86 -28.43
N ASP A 31 -17.26 -16.13 -28.66
CA ASP A 31 -17.42 -15.30 -29.85
C ASP A 31 -16.48 -14.10 -29.70
N PHE A 32 -15.21 -14.32 -30.07
CA PHE A 32 -14.21 -13.27 -30.15
C PHE A 32 -14.54 -12.41 -31.37
N SER A 33 -15.20 -11.27 -31.15
CA SER A 33 -15.30 -10.22 -32.16
C SER A 33 -14.04 -9.35 -32.11
N ASN A 34 -13.51 -8.95 -33.27
CA ASN A 34 -12.56 -7.84 -33.32
C ASN A 34 -13.39 -6.56 -33.14
N PRO A 35 -13.31 -5.82 -32.03
CA PRO A 35 -13.82 -4.46 -32.04
C PRO A 35 -12.89 -3.66 -32.95
N VAL A 36 -13.31 -3.45 -34.21
CA VAL A 36 -12.73 -2.38 -35.03
C VAL A 36 -13.25 -1.09 -34.43
N ASN A 37 -12.55 -0.60 -33.40
CA ASN A 37 -12.94 0.63 -32.76
C ASN A 37 -12.35 1.78 -33.57
N SER A 38 -13.20 2.51 -34.30
CA SER A 38 -12.78 3.66 -35.12
C SER A 38 -12.24 4.83 -34.29
N ASP A 39 -12.31 4.73 -32.96
CA ASP A 39 -11.83 5.73 -32.00
C ASP A 39 -11.07 5.07 -30.83
N SER A 40 -9.99 4.33 -31.15
CA SER A 40 -9.17 3.65 -30.13
C SER A 40 -8.40 4.63 -29.24
N GLN A 41 -8.10 5.83 -29.74
CA GLN A 41 -7.28 6.87 -29.10
C GLN A 41 -5.86 6.43 -28.70
N PHE A 42 -5.39 5.27 -29.16
CA PHE A 42 -4.00 4.87 -29.00
C PHE A 42 -3.13 5.46 -30.12
N PRO A 43 -1.82 5.70 -29.87
CA PRO A 43 -0.87 5.90 -30.96
C PRO A 43 -0.87 4.71 -31.92
N GLN A 44 -0.62 4.96 -33.21
CA GLN A 44 -0.73 3.95 -34.27
C GLN A 44 0.06 2.66 -34.00
N GLU A 45 1.27 2.78 -33.45
CA GLU A 45 2.10 1.62 -33.11
C GLU A 45 1.47 0.75 -32.01
N ILE A 46 0.91 1.37 -30.97
CA ILE A 46 0.23 0.67 -29.87
C ILE A 46 -1.09 0.08 -30.34
N GLU A 47 -1.85 0.84 -31.14
CA GLU A 47 -3.07 0.36 -31.77
C GLU A 47 -2.80 -0.88 -32.63
N SER A 48 -1.70 -0.89 -33.40
CA SER A 48 -1.34 -2.04 -34.24
C SER A 48 -1.04 -3.31 -33.42
N ILE A 49 -0.47 -3.14 -32.22
CA ILE A 49 -0.20 -4.23 -31.29
C ILE A 49 -1.52 -4.73 -30.69
N PHE A 50 -2.36 -3.84 -30.16
CA PHE A 50 -3.62 -4.22 -29.52
C PHE A 50 -4.66 -4.76 -30.51
N ASN A 51 -4.65 -4.31 -31.76
CA ASN A 51 -5.55 -4.80 -32.82
C ASN A 51 -4.96 -5.99 -33.62
N THR A 52 -3.94 -6.69 -33.08
CA THR A 52 -3.39 -7.89 -33.75
C THR A 52 -4.52 -8.91 -33.98
N PRO A 53 -4.82 -9.31 -35.24
CA PRO A 53 -5.93 -10.20 -35.52
C PRO A 53 -5.81 -11.54 -34.80
N TYR A 54 -6.91 -11.97 -34.17
CA TYR A 54 -7.02 -13.27 -33.52
C TYR A 54 -6.92 -14.44 -34.51
N SER A 55 -6.24 -15.51 -34.10
CA SER A 55 -6.35 -16.83 -34.73
C SER A 55 -6.37 -17.94 -33.67
N ALA A 56 -6.79 -19.15 -34.05
CA ALA A 56 -6.72 -20.33 -33.17
C ALA A 56 -5.29 -20.67 -32.69
N SER A 57 -4.27 -20.05 -33.28
CA SER A 57 -2.85 -20.19 -32.91
C SER A 57 -2.23 -18.92 -32.31
N ASN A 58 -3.02 -17.86 -32.08
CA ASN A 58 -2.53 -16.55 -31.64
C ASN A 58 -3.56 -15.80 -30.76
N ILE A 59 -3.98 -16.41 -29.64
CA ILE A 59 -4.87 -15.78 -28.64
C ILE A 59 -3.99 -14.99 -27.68
N THR A 60 -3.80 -13.69 -27.87
CA THR A 60 -2.86 -12.88 -27.07
C THR A 60 -3.59 -11.92 -26.10
N CYS A 61 -3.08 -11.78 -24.86
CA CYS A 61 -3.67 -10.95 -23.78
C CYS A 61 -3.58 -9.44 -24.01
N ASN A 62 -2.99 -9.01 -25.13
CA ASN A 62 -2.93 -7.60 -25.53
C ASN A 62 -4.11 -7.22 -26.44
N THR A 63 -5.04 -8.13 -26.73
CA THR A 63 -6.14 -7.87 -27.67
C THR A 63 -7.45 -7.47 -26.98
N PRO A 64 -8.17 -6.45 -27.47
CA PRO A 64 -9.50 -6.09 -26.97
C PRO A 64 -10.54 -7.21 -27.10
N SER A 65 -10.35 -8.19 -28.00
CA SER A 65 -11.24 -9.34 -28.14
C SER A 65 -11.35 -10.19 -26.85
N CYS A 66 -10.30 -10.24 -26.03
CA CYS A 66 -10.33 -10.93 -24.72
C CYS A 66 -10.73 -9.99 -23.56
N HIS A 67 -10.75 -8.68 -23.83
CA HIS A 67 -10.86 -7.59 -22.86
C HIS A 67 -11.88 -6.55 -23.34
N SER A 68 -13.02 -6.99 -23.89
CA SER A 68 -14.13 -6.12 -24.29
C SER A 68 -15.40 -6.59 -23.61
N GLY A 69 -16.06 -5.66 -22.91
CA GLY A 69 -17.31 -5.89 -22.19
C GLY A 69 -17.18 -6.10 -20.68
N ASN A 70 -18.30 -5.90 -19.99
CA ASN A 70 -18.41 -6.01 -18.53
C ASN A 70 -18.07 -7.44 -18.08
N SER A 71 -17.29 -7.58 -17.00
CA SER A 71 -16.80 -8.83 -16.37
C SER A 71 -15.64 -9.57 -17.03
N THR A 72 -15.11 -9.11 -18.18
CA THR A 72 -13.89 -9.72 -18.77
C THR A 72 -12.64 -9.29 -18.01
N ALA A 73 -11.76 -10.25 -17.66
CA ALA A 73 -10.49 -10.05 -16.94
C ALA A 73 -10.58 -9.01 -15.80
N SER A 74 -11.56 -9.17 -14.92
CA SER A 74 -11.81 -8.23 -13.81
C SER A 74 -12.13 -6.80 -14.28
N ASN A 75 -12.88 -6.63 -15.37
CA ASN A 75 -13.26 -5.34 -15.99
C ASN A 75 -12.11 -4.54 -16.64
N LEU A 76 -11.01 -5.19 -17.04
CA LEU A 76 -10.04 -4.52 -17.91
C LEU A 76 -10.62 -4.36 -19.32
N ASP A 77 -10.62 -3.14 -19.85
CA ASP A 77 -11.08 -2.83 -21.20
C ASP A 77 -9.95 -2.20 -22.05
N LEU A 78 -9.53 -2.93 -23.10
CA LEU A 78 -8.47 -2.52 -24.04
C LEU A 78 -8.99 -1.85 -25.31
N THR A 79 -10.31 -1.67 -25.45
CA THR A 79 -10.92 -1.14 -26.68
C THR A 79 -10.58 0.33 -26.96
N ASN A 80 -10.22 1.09 -25.92
CA ASN A 80 -9.92 2.51 -26.01
C ASN A 80 -8.96 2.94 -24.90
N TRP A 81 -8.08 3.89 -25.21
CA TRP A 81 -7.07 4.43 -24.30
C TRP A 81 -7.63 4.86 -22.93
N ASN A 82 -8.73 5.61 -22.89
CA ASN A 82 -9.35 6.09 -21.63
C ASN A 82 -9.82 4.93 -20.75
N LYS A 83 -10.38 3.89 -21.37
CA LYS A 83 -10.85 2.72 -20.64
C LYS A 83 -9.70 1.89 -20.10
N THR A 84 -8.61 1.75 -20.86
CA THR A 84 -7.39 1.09 -20.38
C THR A 84 -6.78 1.82 -19.19
N MET A 85 -6.76 3.16 -19.23
CA MET A 85 -6.25 3.97 -18.13
C MET A 85 -7.18 3.98 -16.90
N SER A 86 -8.45 3.60 -17.05
CA SER A 86 -9.37 3.41 -15.93
C SER A 86 -9.05 2.16 -15.09
N GLY A 87 -8.17 1.29 -15.57
CA GLY A 87 -7.74 0.10 -14.86
C GLY A 87 -8.77 -1.04 -14.86
N SER A 88 -8.66 -1.90 -13.87
CA SER A 88 -9.53 -3.06 -13.62
C SER A 88 -10.10 -3.01 -12.20
N GLN A 89 -10.92 -3.98 -11.82
CA GLN A 89 -11.36 -4.17 -10.43
C GLN A 89 -10.18 -4.39 -9.45
N ASN A 90 -9.02 -4.84 -9.96
CA ASN A 90 -7.79 -5.02 -9.20
C ASN A 90 -6.85 -3.80 -9.29
N GLY A 91 -7.34 -2.67 -9.81
CA GLY A 91 -6.58 -1.42 -9.88
C GLY A 91 -5.87 -1.21 -11.21
N THR A 92 -4.74 -0.51 -11.17
CA THR A 92 -4.08 0.03 -12.36
C THR A 92 -3.35 -1.03 -13.17
N MET A 93 -3.58 -1.04 -14.49
CA MET A 93 -2.82 -1.87 -15.43
C MET A 93 -1.61 -1.15 -16.02
N VAL A 94 -1.74 0.15 -16.30
CA VAL A 94 -0.70 0.98 -16.89
C VAL A 94 -0.40 2.15 -15.96
N ILE A 95 0.84 2.23 -15.48
CA ILE A 95 1.36 3.32 -14.67
C ILE A 95 2.23 4.20 -15.58
N PRO A 96 1.72 5.36 -16.04
CA PRO A 96 2.50 6.25 -16.89
C PRO A 96 3.85 6.62 -16.27
N TYR A 97 4.88 6.70 -17.11
CA TYR A 97 6.29 6.92 -16.74
C TYR A 97 6.94 5.79 -15.94
N ASN A 98 6.27 4.65 -15.78
CA ASN A 98 6.85 3.50 -15.09
C ASN A 98 6.37 2.17 -15.67
N GLY A 99 7.01 1.73 -16.75
CA GLY A 99 6.72 0.44 -17.38
C GLY A 99 7.08 -0.75 -16.50
N PHE A 100 8.14 -0.65 -15.67
CA PHE A 100 8.59 -1.76 -14.83
C PHE A 100 7.55 -2.17 -13.78
N TRP A 101 6.90 -1.19 -13.15
CA TRP A 101 5.82 -1.42 -12.19
C TRP A 101 4.43 -1.47 -12.82
N SER A 102 4.31 -1.27 -14.14
CA SER A 102 3.04 -1.40 -14.85
C SER A 102 2.66 -2.86 -14.99
N HIS A 103 1.53 -3.22 -14.39
CA HIS A 103 1.08 -4.60 -14.35
C HIS A 103 0.91 -5.23 -15.74
N MET A 104 0.49 -4.43 -16.73
CA MET A 104 0.39 -4.81 -18.13
C MET A 104 1.67 -5.49 -18.66
N ILE A 105 2.85 -4.94 -18.35
CA ILE A 105 4.13 -5.49 -18.83
C ILE A 105 4.34 -6.89 -18.26
N SER A 106 4.03 -7.08 -16.97
CA SER A 106 4.20 -8.39 -16.33
C SER A 106 3.33 -9.48 -16.95
N VAL A 107 2.12 -9.13 -17.40
CA VAL A 107 1.18 -10.10 -17.99
C VAL A 107 1.55 -10.43 -19.43
N LEU A 108 1.97 -9.43 -20.22
CA LEU A 108 2.22 -9.60 -21.66
C LEU A 108 3.59 -10.23 -21.98
N ASN A 109 4.57 -10.08 -21.09
CA ASN A 109 5.95 -10.48 -21.32
C ASN A 109 6.17 -12.00 -21.16
N ASN A 110 7.08 -12.57 -21.97
CA ASN A 110 7.55 -13.96 -21.88
C ASN A 110 9.04 -14.09 -21.49
N ASP A 111 9.79 -13.00 -21.46
CA ASP A 111 11.23 -13.01 -21.23
C ASP A 111 11.57 -12.42 -19.85
N THR A 112 11.94 -13.30 -18.93
CA THR A 112 12.32 -12.93 -17.56
C THR A 112 13.60 -12.09 -17.46
N LEU A 113 14.41 -12.06 -18.52
CA LEU A 113 15.60 -11.20 -18.58
C LEU A 113 15.25 -9.76 -18.95
N TYR A 114 14.11 -9.55 -19.58
CA TYR A 114 13.70 -8.26 -20.11
C TYR A 114 12.85 -7.44 -19.15
N ALA A 115 11.85 -8.07 -18.52
CA ALA A 115 10.96 -7.46 -17.54
C ALA A 115 10.35 -8.53 -16.62
N PRO A 116 9.68 -8.17 -15.52
CA PRO A 116 8.88 -9.13 -14.76
C PRO A 116 7.92 -9.88 -15.68
N VAL A 117 7.66 -11.16 -15.39
CA VAL A 117 6.75 -12.03 -16.17
C VAL A 117 5.78 -12.69 -15.20
N THR A 118 4.49 -12.76 -15.50
CA THR A 118 3.55 -13.42 -14.59
C THR A 118 3.82 -14.93 -14.46
N THR A 119 3.75 -15.47 -13.25
CA THR A 119 3.80 -16.92 -12.95
C THR A 119 2.45 -17.60 -13.16
N VAL A 120 1.36 -16.84 -13.35
CA VAL A 120 0.07 -17.43 -13.71
C VAL A 120 0.28 -18.21 -15.00
N THR A 121 -0.03 -19.49 -14.98
CA THR A 121 0.06 -20.37 -16.15
C THR A 121 -0.96 -19.94 -17.19
N LEU A 122 -0.63 -18.88 -17.92
CA LEU A 122 -1.27 -18.55 -19.16
C LEU A 122 -0.67 -19.48 -20.23
N PRO A 123 -1.49 -20.11 -21.07
CA PRO A 123 -0.97 -20.77 -22.27
C PRO A 123 0.01 -19.85 -23.02
N GLU A 124 1.16 -20.38 -23.49
CA GLU A 124 2.24 -19.55 -24.07
C GLU A 124 1.77 -18.58 -25.16
N TYR A 125 0.74 -18.97 -25.92
CA TYR A 125 0.16 -18.15 -26.98
C TYR A 125 -0.51 -16.86 -26.49
N HIS A 126 -0.74 -16.69 -25.17
CA HIS A 126 -1.25 -15.46 -24.56
C HIS A 126 -0.22 -14.34 -24.42
N LYS A 127 1.08 -14.67 -24.51
CA LYS A 127 2.18 -13.71 -24.38
C LYS A 127 2.62 -13.24 -25.78
N ILE A 128 3.14 -12.02 -25.86
CA ILE A 128 3.61 -11.45 -27.13
C ILE A 128 5.12 -11.49 -27.24
N ASP A 129 5.64 -11.35 -28.47
CA ASP A 129 7.08 -11.32 -28.72
C ASP A 129 7.77 -10.11 -28.07
N HIS A 130 9.07 -10.27 -27.81
CA HIS A 130 9.90 -9.28 -27.12
C HIS A 130 9.81 -7.89 -27.77
N GLN A 131 9.81 -7.79 -29.11
CA GLN A 131 9.79 -6.48 -29.78
C GLN A 131 8.52 -5.70 -29.47
N LYS A 132 7.36 -6.37 -29.44
CA LYS A 132 6.09 -5.74 -29.05
C LYS A 132 6.07 -5.34 -27.58
N VAL A 133 6.64 -6.15 -26.67
CA VAL A 133 6.78 -5.77 -25.25
C VAL A 133 7.64 -4.51 -25.14
N SER A 134 8.73 -4.40 -25.91
CA SER A 134 9.58 -3.21 -25.92
C SER A 134 8.86 -1.95 -26.37
N VAL A 135 8.04 -2.04 -27.41
CA VAL A 135 7.23 -0.91 -27.89
C VAL A 135 6.25 -0.44 -26.80
N ILE A 136 5.52 -1.36 -26.16
CA ILE A 136 4.61 -1.02 -25.06
C ILE A 136 5.37 -0.42 -23.87
N MET A 137 6.51 -1.03 -23.48
CA MET A 137 7.34 -0.55 -22.37
C MET A 137 7.83 0.89 -22.61
N ASN A 138 8.33 1.18 -23.81
CA ASN A 138 8.79 2.52 -24.19
C ASN A 138 7.63 3.52 -24.17
N TRP A 139 6.49 3.16 -24.76
CA TRP A 139 5.30 3.99 -24.72
C TRP A 139 4.87 4.32 -23.28
N ILE A 140 4.88 3.34 -22.38
CA ILE A 140 4.55 3.57 -20.96
C ILE A 140 5.58 4.49 -20.30
N ASN A 141 6.88 4.22 -20.48
CA ASN A 141 7.97 5.02 -19.91
C ASN A 141 7.94 6.48 -20.39
N GLU A 142 7.43 6.74 -21.60
CA GLU A 142 7.22 8.08 -22.16
C GLU A 142 5.90 8.74 -21.72
N GLY A 143 5.17 8.12 -20.79
CA GLY A 143 3.94 8.65 -20.20
C GLY A 143 2.66 8.06 -20.74
N ALA A 144 2.72 6.90 -21.41
CA ALA A 144 1.58 6.17 -21.96
C ALA A 144 0.60 7.08 -22.73
N LYS A 145 1.14 7.95 -23.60
CA LYS A 145 0.37 9.02 -24.24
C LYS A 145 -0.74 8.48 -25.15
N SER A 146 -1.88 9.16 -25.19
CA SER A 146 -2.92 8.93 -26.19
C SER A 146 -2.44 9.39 -27.57
N LYS A 147 -3.24 9.09 -28.61
CA LYS A 147 -3.01 9.54 -29.99
C LYS A 147 -2.80 11.05 -30.10
N ASP A 148 -3.51 11.82 -29.29
CA ASP A 148 -3.46 13.29 -29.28
C ASP A 148 -2.42 13.84 -28.29
N GLY A 149 -1.57 12.96 -27.73
CA GLY A 149 -0.50 13.35 -26.81
C GLY A 149 -0.92 13.56 -25.36
N GLN A 150 -2.15 13.20 -24.98
CA GLN A 150 -2.61 13.31 -23.59
C GLN A 150 -1.98 12.23 -22.72
N THR A 151 -1.63 12.55 -21.49
CA THR A 151 -1.17 11.57 -20.48
C THR A 151 -2.24 11.39 -19.41
N ALA A 152 -2.45 10.15 -18.97
CA ALA A 152 -3.39 9.87 -17.89
C ALA A 152 -2.90 10.46 -16.56
N PHE A 153 -3.86 10.80 -15.70
CA PHE A 153 -3.61 11.27 -14.34
C PHE A 153 -2.84 12.60 -14.24
N THR A 154 -2.94 13.50 -15.22
CA THR A 154 -2.25 14.82 -15.20
C THR A 154 -2.99 15.93 -14.44
N ASN A 155 -4.19 15.66 -13.90
CA ASN A 155 -5.00 16.61 -13.12
C ASN A 155 -5.72 15.90 -11.96
N VAL A 156 -5.07 14.91 -11.32
CA VAL A 156 -5.66 14.25 -10.15
C VAL A 156 -5.71 15.27 -9.02
N SER A 157 -6.90 15.51 -8.48
CA SER A 157 -7.06 16.41 -7.34
C SER A 157 -6.18 15.94 -6.19
N ASN A 158 -5.47 16.87 -5.54
CA ASN A 158 -4.65 16.52 -4.38
C ASN A 158 -5.46 15.81 -3.30
N LYS A 159 -6.74 16.16 -3.11
CA LYS A 159 -7.64 15.52 -2.12
C LYS A 159 -7.95 14.06 -2.40
N GLU A 160 -7.59 13.57 -3.59
CA GLU A 160 -7.74 12.17 -3.98
C GLU A 160 -6.40 11.43 -3.92
N LYS A 161 -5.30 12.09 -3.54
CA LYS A 161 -3.97 11.47 -3.52
C LYS A 161 -3.68 10.78 -2.18
N GLY A 162 -3.22 9.54 -2.27
CA GLY A 162 -2.56 8.81 -1.20
C GLY A 162 -1.15 8.43 -1.60
N PHE A 163 -0.29 8.19 -0.63
CA PHE A 163 1.11 7.84 -0.85
C PHE A 163 1.46 6.64 0.03
N ILE A 164 2.08 5.62 -0.56
CA ILE A 164 2.52 4.42 0.15
C ILE A 164 3.99 4.15 -0.18
N THR A 165 4.84 4.06 0.86
CA THR A 165 6.26 3.74 0.70
C THR A 165 6.47 2.26 0.43
N ASN A 166 7.36 1.88 -0.49
CA ASN A 166 7.71 0.49 -0.81
C ASN A 166 9.18 0.23 -0.50
N GLN A 167 9.47 -0.32 0.69
CA GLN A 167 10.82 -0.38 1.27
C GLN A 167 11.83 -1.21 0.47
N GLN A 168 11.36 -2.15 -0.35
CA GLN A 168 12.23 -3.09 -1.07
C GLN A 168 12.37 -2.76 -2.55
N ALA A 169 11.93 -1.57 -2.97
CA ALA A 169 12.04 -1.07 -4.33
C ALA A 169 12.45 0.40 -4.41
N ASP A 170 12.62 1.09 -3.27
CA ASP A 170 12.98 2.50 -3.22
C ASP A 170 12.04 3.38 -4.06
N VAL A 171 10.74 3.10 -3.94
CA VAL A 171 9.68 3.88 -4.58
C VAL A 171 8.54 4.19 -3.63
N ILE A 172 7.83 5.29 -3.90
CA ILE A 172 6.54 5.62 -3.30
C ILE A 172 5.45 5.43 -4.37
N ALA A 173 4.45 4.61 -4.07
CA ALA A 173 3.25 4.48 -4.88
C ALA A 173 2.30 5.65 -4.60
N VAL A 174 1.85 6.34 -5.64
CA VAL A 174 0.84 7.41 -5.56
C VAL A 174 -0.51 6.82 -5.94
N LEU A 175 -1.49 6.91 -5.06
CA LEU A 175 -2.84 6.38 -5.27
C LEU A 175 -3.81 7.50 -5.58
N LYS A 176 -4.72 7.29 -6.54
CA LYS A 176 -6.01 7.97 -6.60
C LYS A 176 -6.98 7.16 -5.75
N THR A 177 -7.21 7.60 -4.52
CA THR A 177 -7.75 6.76 -3.45
C THR A 177 -9.18 6.30 -3.68
N ASN A 178 -10.05 7.18 -4.21
CA ASN A 178 -11.47 6.86 -4.43
C ASN A 178 -11.66 5.90 -5.62
N ASP A 179 -10.83 6.05 -6.65
CA ASP A 179 -10.85 5.20 -7.84
C ASP A 179 -10.03 3.91 -7.64
N LYS A 180 -9.25 3.85 -6.56
CA LYS A 180 -8.45 2.68 -6.18
C LYS A 180 -7.40 2.37 -7.25
N LEU A 181 -6.75 3.41 -7.76
CA LEU A 181 -5.75 3.31 -8.82
C LEU A 181 -4.39 3.76 -8.31
N VAL A 182 -3.34 2.99 -8.57
CA VAL A 182 -1.95 3.46 -8.47
C VAL A 182 -1.65 4.28 -9.73
N THR A 183 -1.34 5.56 -9.59
CA THR A 183 -1.21 6.50 -10.71
C THR A 183 0.24 6.77 -11.08
N ARG A 184 1.16 6.71 -10.11
CA ARG A 184 2.59 6.97 -10.28
C ARG A 184 3.41 6.15 -9.30
N MET A 185 4.70 5.98 -9.62
CA MET A 185 5.72 5.39 -8.75
C MET A 185 6.91 6.36 -8.69
N ILE A 186 7.09 7.03 -7.56
CA ILE A 186 8.09 8.07 -7.33
C ILE A 186 9.37 7.39 -6.81
N PRO A 187 10.51 7.43 -7.54
CA PRO A 187 11.77 6.92 -7.01
C PRO A 187 12.26 7.81 -5.86
N VAL A 188 12.86 7.19 -4.85
CA VAL A 188 13.46 7.87 -3.68
C VAL A 188 14.89 7.41 -3.46
N GLY A 189 15.62 8.16 -2.65
CA GLY A 189 17.00 7.84 -2.30
C GLY A 189 17.97 8.17 -3.43
N GLY A 190 19.02 7.36 -3.57
CA GLY A 190 20.07 7.58 -4.55
C GLY A 190 21.27 6.64 -4.47
N ARG A 191 21.23 5.59 -3.64
CA ARG A 191 22.32 4.62 -3.58
C ARG A 191 22.15 3.57 -4.69
N SER A 192 23.26 3.24 -5.34
CA SER A 192 23.27 2.22 -6.39
C SER A 192 23.53 0.83 -5.79
N GLY A 193 22.64 -0.12 -6.05
CA GLY A 193 22.81 -1.53 -5.69
C GLY A 193 22.58 -1.86 -4.21
N ILE A 194 22.14 -0.90 -3.40
CA ILE A 194 21.80 -1.08 -1.97
C ILE A 194 20.49 -0.34 -1.72
N LEU A 195 19.57 -0.95 -0.96
CA LEU A 195 18.25 -0.39 -0.68
C LEU A 195 18.32 0.83 0.24
N ASP A 196 17.62 1.90 -0.13
CA ASP A 196 17.37 3.10 0.68
C ASP A 196 16.22 2.93 1.69
N SER A 197 15.27 2.05 1.36
CA SER A 197 14.15 1.63 2.18
C SER A 197 13.30 2.78 2.73
N PRO A 198 12.47 3.40 1.88
CA PRO A 198 11.47 4.36 2.36
C PRO A 198 10.53 3.72 3.37
N HIS A 199 10.56 4.19 4.61
CA HIS A 199 9.92 3.52 5.74
C HIS A 199 8.61 4.17 6.16
N TYR A 200 8.65 5.47 6.44
CA TYR A 200 7.50 6.25 6.87
C TYR A 200 7.30 7.46 5.98
N ILE A 201 6.05 7.87 5.82
CA ILE A 201 5.66 9.02 5.01
C ILE A 201 4.64 9.85 5.78
N THR A 202 4.78 11.17 5.70
CA THR A 202 3.84 12.12 6.31
C THR A 202 3.67 13.35 5.43
N LEU A 203 2.53 14.01 5.55
CA LEU A 203 2.19 15.23 4.81
C LEU A 203 2.48 16.47 5.65
N SER A 204 2.81 17.59 4.99
CA SER A 204 2.71 18.90 5.63
C SER A 204 1.23 19.24 5.93
N PRO A 205 0.93 20.02 6.99
CA PRO A 205 -0.45 20.36 7.34
C PRO A 205 -1.24 21.07 6.23
N ASP A 206 -0.55 21.80 5.36
CA ASP A 206 -1.13 22.48 4.19
C ASP A 206 -1.31 21.56 2.96
N ASN A 207 -0.95 20.28 3.09
CA ASN A 207 -0.97 19.27 2.04
C ASN A 207 -0.17 19.67 0.79
N ARG A 208 0.87 20.51 0.90
CA ARG A 208 1.72 20.90 -0.23
C ARG A 208 2.94 20.00 -0.41
N PHE A 209 3.43 19.42 0.67
CA PHE A 209 4.62 18.57 0.66
C PHE A 209 4.35 17.26 1.36
N PHE A 210 5.08 16.22 0.96
CA PHE A 210 5.26 15.03 1.78
C PHE A 210 6.75 14.84 2.12
N TYR A 211 6.99 14.20 3.26
CA TYR A 211 8.30 13.85 3.77
C TYR A 211 8.38 12.34 3.90
N VAL A 212 9.48 11.75 3.45
CA VAL A 212 9.74 10.30 3.56
C VAL A 212 11.04 10.06 4.30
N SER A 213 11.03 9.13 5.25
CA SER A 213 12.24 8.65 5.91
C SER A 213 12.83 7.47 5.14
N LEU A 214 14.14 7.49 4.93
CA LEU A 214 14.89 6.42 4.28
C LEU A 214 15.68 5.68 5.35
N ILE A 215 15.09 4.63 5.92
CA ILE A 215 15.57 4.01 7.16
C ILE A 215 16.91 3.30 6.98
N GLN A 216 17.26 2.86 5.76
CA GLN A 216 18.58 2.27 5.50
C GLN A 216 19.62 3.29 5.04
N GLU A 217 19.20 4.40 4.43
CA GLU A 217 20.13 5.44 3.96
C GLU A 217 20.51 6.43 5.05
N GLY A 218 19.59 6.74 5.97
CA GLY A 218 19.80 7.75 7.00
C GLY A 218 19.37 9.16 6.60
N PHE A 219 18.40 9.29 5.70
CA PHE A 219 17.93 10.57 5.17
C PHE A 219 16.42 10.77 5.33
N ILE A 220 16.00 12.03 5.28
CA ILE A 220 14.63 12.44 4.99
C ILE A 220 14.62 13.15 3.64
N GLU A 221 13.66 12.84 2.79
CA GLU A 221 13.44 13.51 1.52
C GLU A 221 12.09 14.22 1.49
N LYS A 222 12.04 15.38 0.84
CA LYS A 222 10.84 16.22 0.72
C LYS A 222 10.45 16.40 -0.73
N PHE A 223 9.17 16.23 -1.02
CA PHE A 223 8.60 16.32 -2.37
C PHE A 223 7.37 17.22 -2.38
N ASP A 224 7.14 17.91 -3.49
CA ASP A 224 5.91 18.65 -3.75
C ASP A 224 4.82 17.68 -4.24
N VAL A 225 3.64 17.69 -3.61
CA VAL A 225 2.53 16.78 -3.96
C VAL A 225 1.95 17.07 -5.35
N ASN A 226 2.19 18.26 -5.91
CA ASN A 226 1.63 18.71 -7.18
C ASN A 226 2.48 18.26 -8.38
N VAL A 227 3.72 17.82 -8.16
CA VAL A 227 4.64 17.45 -9.24
C VAL A 227 4.58 15.95 -9.49
N ASP A 228 3.76 15.56 -10.47
CA ASP A 228 3.55 14.17 -10.84
C ASP A 228 4.59 13.62 -11.84
N TYR A 229 5.30 14.50 -12.58
CA TYR A 229 6.44 14.16 -13.46
C TYR A 229 7.12 15.44 -14.03
N PRO A 230 8.45 15.50 -14.23
CA PRO A 230 9.42 14.58 -13.66
C PRO A 230 9.41 14.69 -12.14
N PHE A 231 9.47 13.56 -11.45
CA PHE A 231 9.45 13.51 -10.00
C PHE A 231 10.62 14.32 -9.45
N THR A 232 10.32 15.44 -8.81
CA THR A 232 11.37 16.36 -8.36
C THR A 232 11.37 16.39 -6.84
N LYS A 233 12.42 15.79 -6.27
CA LYS A 233 12.80 15.98 -4.88
C LYS A 233 13.15 17.45 -4.67
N THR A 234 12.39 18.11 -3.80
CA THR A 234 12.56 19.55 -3.54
C THR A 234 13.73 19.82 -2.61
N ASP A 235 13.98 18.92 -1.66
CA ASP A 235 15.03 19.05 -0.66
C ASP A 235 15.30 17.68 0.02
N ARG A 236 16.44 17.54 0.70
CA ARG A 236 16.75 16.37 1.54
C ARG A 236 17.69 16.72 2.68
N ILE A 237 17.60 15.99 3.79
CA ILE A 237 18.51 16.11 4.93
C ILE A 237 18.99 14.77 5.46
N GLN A 238 20.24 14.75 5.91
CA GLN A 238 20.78 13.63 6.65
C GLN A 238 20.22 13.66 8.08
N ALA A 239 19.56 12.57 8.47
CA ALA A 239 18.84 12.45 9.73
C ALA A 239 19.47 11.46 10.71
N GLY A 240 20.66 10.91 10.41
CA GLY A 240 21.36 9.95 11.26
C GLY A 240 21.02 8.50 10.95
N LEU A 241 21.21 7.61 11.91
CA LEU A 241 20.98 6.17 11.75
C LEU A 241 19.50 5.83 11.86
N ASN A 242 18.99 5.07 10.90
CA ASN A 242 17.65 4.51 10.91
C ASN A 242 16.51 5.51 11.22
N PRO A 243 16.40 6.64 10.50
CA PRO A 243 15.27 7.54 10.66
C PRO A 243 13.96 6.78 10.38
N ALA A 244 13.02 6.83 11.34
CA ALA A 244 11.77 6.08 11.28
C ALA A 244 10.56 7.01 11.12
N HIS A 245 9.80 7.30 12.18
CA HIS A 245 8.64 8.18 12.05
C HIS A 245 9.05 9.64 11.89
N ILE A 246 8.23 10.38 11.15
CA ILE A 246 8.33 11.83 10.99
C ILE A 246 7.01 12.44 11.47
N SER A 247 7.08 13.52 12.22
CA SER A 247 5.91 14.35 12.58
C SER A 247 6.20 15.80 12.26
N ILE A 248 5.23 16.51 11.67
CA ILE A 248 5.37 17.92 11.27
C ILE A 248 4.46 18.76 12.16
N SER A 249 4.98 19.88 12.67
CA SER A 249 4.22 20.83 13.49
C SER A 249 3.04 21.40 12.72
N ASN A 250 1.99 21.82 13.43
CA ASN A 250 0.75 22.31 12.83
C ASN A 250 0.94 23.55 11.93
N ASP A 251 1.95 24.37 12.19
CA ASP A 251 2.33 25.51 11.36
C ASP A 251 3.17 25.12 10.13
N GLY A 252 3.57 23.86 10.02
CA GLY A 252 4.36 23.31 8.92
C GLY A 252 5.84 23.68 8.93
N ASN A 253 6.34 24.45 9.91
CA ASN A 253 7.69 25.02 9.90
C ASN A 253 8.74 24.11 10.55
N THR A 254 8.31 23.22 11.45
CA THR A 254 9.20 22.32 12.20
C THR A 254 8.80 20.88 11.97
N GLY A 255 9.78 20.00 11.83
CA GLY A 255 9.59 18.56 11.84
C GLY A 255 10.39 17.89 12.94
N TYR A 256 9.98 16.68 13.27
CA TYR A 256 10.63 15.81 14.24
C TYR A 256 10.81 14.43 13.62
N VAL A 257 11.91 13.75 13.93
CA VAL A 257 12.18 12.39 13.45
C VAL A 257 12.78 11.53 14.56
N THR A 258 12.34 10.28 14.65
CA THR A 258 12.95 9.26 15.52
C THR A 258 14.08 8.55 14.80
N ASN A 259 15.14 8.22 15.53
CA ASN A 259 16.22 7.36 15.05
C ASN A 259 16.05 5.96 15.65
N PHE A 260 15.46 5.04 14.88
CA PHE A 260 15.17 3.66 15.25
C PHE A 260 16.42 2.77 15.18
N ASP A 261 17.49 3.19 15.85
CA ASP A 261 18.73 2.43 15.89
C ASP A 261 18.64 1.30 16.93
N ALA A 262 18.45 0.08 16.45
CA ALA A 262 18.38 -1.11 17.28
C ALA A 262 19.70 -1.47 17.99
N SER A 263 20.85 -0.97 17.51
CA SER A 263 22.12 -1.11 18.21
C SER A 263 22.15 -0.27 19.51
N GLY A 264 21.32 0.77 19.55
CA GLY A 264 21.18 1.69 20.68
C GLY A 264 22.33 2.69 20.79
N THR A 265 23.03 2.99 19.68
CA THR A 265 24.01 4.08 19.59
C THR A 265 23.32 5.43 19.45
N GLU A 266 22.28 5.52 18.62
CA GLU A 266 21.39 6.68 18.56
C GLU A 266 20.13 6.43 19.41
N ARG A 267 19.94 7.26 20.44
CA ARG A 267 18.82 7.18 21.40
C ARG A 267 18.10 8.51 21.50
N MET A 268 17.50 8.92 20.38
CA MET A 268 17.18 10.32 20.19
C MET A 268 15.99 10.59 19.27
N VAL A 269 15.47 11.80 19.44
CA VAL A 269 14.56 12.45 18.51
C VAL A 269 15.26 13.71 18.02
N ARG A 270 15.29 13.92 16.71
CA ARG A 270 15.85 15.11 16.09
C ARG A 270 14.75 16.08 15.70
N LYS A 271 14.98 17.37 15.91
CA LYS A 271 14.16 18.48 15.44
C LYS A 271 14.79 19.06 14.18
N PHE A 272 13.98 19.39 13.19
CA PHE A 272 14.43 19.98 11.94
C PHE A 272 13.53 21.12 11.45
N ASN A 273 14.10 22.12 10.80
CA ASN A 273 13.33 23.10 10.03
C ASN A 273 12.84 22.47 8.74
N THR A 274 11.63 22.80 8.28
CA THR A 274 11.10 22.30 7.01
C THR A 274 11.51 23.12 5.79
N ASN A 275 12.06 24.32 6.01
CA ASN A 275 12.58 25.21 4.97
C ASN A 275 13.61 26.23 5.54
N PRO A 276 14.90 26.16 5.13
CA PRO A 276 15.51 25.03 4.44
C PRO A 276 15.41 23.76 5.30
N LEU A 277 15.44 22.57 4.70
CA LEU A 277 15.55 21.36 5.51
C LEU A 277 16.89 21.38 6.26
N GLN A 278 16.83 21.38 7.58
CA GLN A 278 18.03 21.37 8.42
C GLN A 278 17.74 20.79 9.79
N ILE A 279 18.58 19.87 10.28
CA ILE A 279 18.55 19.46 11.69
C ILE A 279 18.99 20.64 12.56
N ILE A 280 18.18 21.03 13.53
CA ILE A 280 18.42 22.20 14.39
C ILE A 280 18.57 21.85 15.87
N ASP A 281 18.05 20.71 16.31
CA ASP A 281 18.13 20.31 17.71
C ASP A 281 17.97 18.80 17.87
N THR A 282 18.32 18.27 19.03
CA THR A 282 18.21 16.84 19.35
C THR A 282 17.98 16.62 20.83
N VAL A 283 17.00 15.78 21.16
CA VAL A 283 16.73 15.35 22.53
C VAL A 283 17.09 13.88 22.69
N THR A 284 17.72 13.53 23.82
CA THR A 284 18.26 12.20 24.09
C THR A 284 17.93 11.73 25.51
N ASP A 285 17.74 10.42 25.70
CA ASP A 285 17.66 9.80 27.03
C ASP A 285 18.19 8.36 26.94
N ILE A 286 18.85 7.88 27.99
CA ILE A 286 19.35 6.50 28.06
C ILE A 286 18.23 5.46 27.89
N LYS A 287 17.00 5.77 28.32
CA LYS A 287 15.75 4.99 28.20
C LYS A 287 15.17 5.01 26.78
N MET A 288 15.60 5.93 25.92
CA MET A 288 15.09 6.11 24.56
C MET A 288 15.82 5.19 23.57
N LYS A 289 15.80 3.88 23.81
CA LYS A 289 16.45 2.88 22.95
C LYS A 289 15.53 2.46 21.80
N ALA A 290 16.00 2.69 20.56
CA ALA A 290 15.25 2.47 19.33
C ALA A 290 13.85 3.13 19.36
N PRO A 291 13.78 4.47 19.49
CA PRO A 291 12.51 5.18 19.39
C PRO A 291 11.90 4.96 18.01
N HIS A 292 10.59 4.74 17.95
CA HIS A 292 9.89 4.44 16.70
C HIS A 292 8.78 5.43 16.42
N GLY A 293 7.60 5.26 17.00
CA GLY A 293 6.44 6.10 16.73
C GLY A 293 6.40 7.42 17.50
N MET A 294 5.72 8.40 16.91
CA MET A 294 5.50 9.71 17.52
C MET A 294 4.12 10.29 17.22
N ALA A 295 3.64 11.17 18.11
CA ALA A 295 2.46 12.01 17.90
C ALA A 295 2.65 13.40 18.52
N ILE A 296 2.28 14.45 17.78
CA ILE A 296 2.23 15.84 18.29
C ILE A 296 0.82 16.12 18.82
N SER A 297 0.70 16.81 19.96
CA SER A 297 -0.58 17.28 20.47
C SER A 297 -1.22 18.33 19.54
N ASN A 298 -2.55 18.36 19.46
CA ASN A 298 -3.29 19.29 18.59
C ASN A 298 -2.99 20.76 18.91
N ASN A 299 -2.64 21.08 20.15
CA ASN A 299 -2.20 22.42 20.55
C ASN A 299 -0.74 22.74 20.19
N GLY A 300 0.01 21.77 19.64
CA GLY A 300 1.41 21.92 19.23
C GLY A 300 2.41 22.05 20.38
N GLN A 301 2.00 21.78 21.62
CA GLN A 301 2.86 21.97 22.80
C GLN A 301 3.71 20.74 23.14
N TYR A 302 3.24 19.54 22.80
CA TYR A 302 3.88 18.30 23.23
C TYR A 302 4.09 17.31 22.10
N LEU A 303 5.20 16.58 22.18
CA LEU A 303 5.52 15.43 21.35
C LEU A 303 5.58 14.18 22.23
N TYR A 304 4.82 13.17 21.85
CA TYR A 304 4.78 11.86 22.49
C TYR A 304 5.60 10.87 21.68
N VAL A 305 6.47 10.11 22.33
CA VAL A 305 7.41 9.21 21.64
C VAL A 305 7.45 7.85 22.32
N THR A 306 7.41 6.78 21.54
CA THR A 306 7.61 5.40 22.02
C THR A 306 9.08 4.99 21.85
N SER A 307 9.62 4.35 22.87
CA SER A 307 10.94 3.70 22.86
C SER A 307 10.75 2.20 22.79
N GLN A 308 10.98 1.58 21.63
CA GLN A 308 10.58 0.20 21.42
C GLN A 308 11.43 -0.77 22.24
N LEU A 309 12.76 -0.62 22.22
CA LEU A 309 13.65 -1.50 22.96
C LEU A 309 13.87 -1.03 24.39
N GLY A 310 13.61 0.24 24.69
CA GLY A 310 13.59 0.73 26.06
C GLY A 310 12.32 0.37 26.82
N GLU A 311 11.20 0.19 26.11
CA GLU A 311 9.85 0.00 26.67
C GLU A 311 9.38 1.18 27.53
N TYR A 312 9.65 2.39 27.04
CA TYR A 312 9.21 3.65 27.64
C TYR A 312 8.34 4.47 26.68
N ILE A 313 7.54 5.35 27.26
CA ILE A 313 6.89 6.47 26.58
C ILE A 313 7.45 7.79 27.13
N PHE A 314 7.60 8.77 26.26
CA PHE A 314 8.11 10.10 26.57
C PHE A 314 7.09 11.15 26.19
N LYS A 315 7.02 12.22 26.98
CA LYS A 315 6.34 13.47 26.66
C LYS A 315 7.40 14.56 26.66
N ILE A 316 7.62 15.17 25.51
CA ILE A 316 8.61 16.20 25.25
C ILE A 316 7.86 17.52 25.06
N ASP A 317 8.26 18.56 25.81
CA ASP A 317 7.77 19.92 25.62
C ASP A 317 8.39 20.50 24.36
N LEU A 318 7.58 20.99 23.41
CA LEU A 318 8.06 21.47 22.11
C LEU A 318 8.57 22.92 22.13
N GLY A 319 8.25 23.68 23.19
CA GLY A 319 8.75 25.04 23.37
C GLY A 319 10.23 25.05 23.77
N SER A 320 10.58 24.24 24.77
CA SER A 320 11.94 24.01 25.25
C SER A 320 12.69 22.91 24.48
N PHE A 321 11.95 21.99 23.85
CA PHE A 321 12.45 20.75 23.25
C PHE A 321 13.14 19.82 24.26
N GLU A 322 12.68 19.84 25.51
CA GLU A 322 13.17 18.98 26.60
C GLU A 322 12.13 17.92 27.01
N ILE A 323 12.60 16.81 27.59
CA ILE A 323 11.73 15.77 28.13
C ILE A 323 11.04 16.31 29.39
N GLU A 324 9.72 16.50 29.32
CA GLU A 324 8.91 16.89 30.47
C GLU A 324 8.72 15.69 31.42
N THR A 325 8.38 14.53 30.86
CA THR A 325 8.22 13.29 31.63
C THR A 325 8.42 12.05 30.77
N SER A 326 8.77 10.94 31.41
CA SER A 326 8.87 9.62 30.78
C SER A 326 8.32 8.55 31.72
N GLN A 327 7.58 7.58 31.20
CA GLN A 327 7.02 6.47 31.98
C GLN A 327 7.37 5.13 31.33
N PRO A 328 7.71 4.09 32.11
CA PRO A 328 7.82 2.75 31.55
C PRO A 328 6.43 2.26 31.11
N ILE A 329 6.40 1.40 30.09
CA ILE A 329 5.14 0.75 29.67
C ILE A 329 4.55 -0.12 30.79
N ASP A 330 5.42 -0.67 31.65
CA ASP A 330 5.07 -1.53 32.77
C ASP A 330 6.07 -1.34 33.93
N PRO A 331 5.65 -1.44 35.21
CA PRO A 331 6.56 -1.29 36.36
C PRO A 331 7.76 -2.25 36.38
N SER A 332 7.69 -3.37 35.66
CA SER A 332 8.80 -4.32 35.51
C SER A 332 9.94 -3.82 34.62
N VAL A 333 9.72 -2.77 33.82
CA VAL A 333 10.72 -2.24 32.89
C VAL A 333 11.85 -1.54 33.66
N PRO A 334 13.12 -1.96 33.51
CA PRO A 334 14.23 -1.34 34.21
C PRO A 334 14.43 0.14 33.84
N PRO A 335 14.86 1.01 34.78
CA PRO A 335 15.19 2.41 34.49
C PRO A 335 16.46 2.57 33.64
N THR A 336 17.17 1.49 33.35
CA THR A 336 18.41 1.48 32.56
C THR A 336 18.18 1.61 31.05
N GLY A 337 16.92 1.58 30.58
CA GLY A 337 16.62 1.60 29.15
C GLY A 337 16.85 0.27 28.43
N ASN A 338 17.15 -0.80 29.17
CA ASN A 338 17.14 -2.16 28.66
C ASN A 338 15.77 -2.77 28.97
N GLY A 339 14.82 -2.60 28.06
CA GLY A 339 13.48 -3.13 28.19
C GLY A 339 13.46 -4.65 28.42
N THR A 340 12.34 -5.13 28.92
CA THR A 340 12.11 -6.56 29.20
C THR A 340 11.94 -7.39 27.93
N GLY A 341 11.52 -6.74 26.84
CA GLY A 341 11.15 -7.37 25.57
C GLY A 341 9.71 -7.86 25.51
N LEU A 342 8.96 -7.74 26.61
CA LEU A 342 7.58 -8.23 26.76
C LEU A 342 6.54 -7.33 26.09
N PHE A 343 6.84 -6.05 25.88
CA PHE A 343 5.88 -5.06 25.38
C PHE A 343 6.25 -4.51 24.02
N LYS A 344 7.50 -4.04 23.85
CA LYS A 344 7.99 -3.40 22.61
C LYS A 344 7.01 -2.37 22.02
N PRO A 345 6.78 -1.21 22.67
CA PRO A 345 5.85 -0.21 22.16
C PRO A 345 6.29 0.31 20.79
N TYR A 346 5.36 0.43 19.85
CA TYR A 346 5.66 0.77 18.45
C TYR A 346 5.15 2.14 18.07
N GLN A 347 3.83 2.32 17.94
CA GLN A 347 3.26 3.62 17.63
C GLN A 347 2.54 4.22 18.82
N ALA A 348 2.71 5.53 19.02
CA ALA A 348 1.87 6.38 19.84
C ALA A 348 0.96 7.24 18.95
N ILE A 349 -0.32 7.34 19.29
CA ILE A 349 -1.27 8.30 18.70
C ILE A 349 -2.16 8.90 19.79
N LEU A 350 -2.58 10.15 19.62
CA LEU A 350 -3.50 10.82 20.55
C LEU A 350 -4.95 10.62 20.12
N SER A 351 -5.84 10.52 21.10
CA SER A 351 -7.28 10.64 20.88
C SER A 351 -7.60 12.03 20.27
N PRO A 352 -8.70 12.16 19.50
CA PRO A 352 -9.04 13.43 18.84
C PRO A 352 -9.14 14.64 19.79
N ASP A 353 -9.59 14.40 21.03
CA ASP A 353 -9.71 15.40 22.10
C ASP A 353 -8.39 15.63 22.88
N ASN A 354 -7.31 14.92 22.53
CA ASN A 354 -5.99 14.98 23.17
C ASN A 354 -5.94 14.53 24.63
N SER A 355 -7.00 13.92 25.16
CA SER A 355 -7.03 13.48 26.56
C SER A 355 -6.26 12.19 26.79
N LEU A 356 -6.21 11.30 25.79
CA LEU A 356 -5.64 9.97 25.90
C LEU A 356 -4.57 9.70 24.84
N LEU A 357 -3.54 8.96 25.23
CA LEU A 357 -2.48 8.44 24.37
C LEU A 357 -2.67 6.92 24.20
N TYR A 358 -2.78 6.46 22.95
CA TYR A 358 -2.90 5.04 22.60
C TYR A 358 -1.57 4.54 22.06
N VAL A 359 -1.09 3.41 22.58
CA VAL A 359 0.23 2.85 22.29
C VAL A 359 0.11 1.40 21.86
N SER A 360 0.48 1.07 20.62
CA SER A 360 0.57 -0.33 20.19
C SER A 360 1.78 -1.01 20.81
N CYS A 361 1.59 -2.18 21.38
CA CYS A 361 2.63 -2.98 22.04
C CYS A 361 2.79 -4.31 21.30
N VAL A 362 3.87 -4.39 20.53
CA VAL A 362 4.17 -5.41 19.52
C VAL A 362 4.30 -6.81 20.10
N SER A 363 4.98 -6.93 21.24
CA SER A 363 5.24 -8.24 21.87
C SER A 363 4.06 -8.73 22.72
N SER A 364 3.30 -7.82 23.32
CA SER A 364 2.20 -8.16 24.22
C SER A 364 0.84 -8.23 23.52
N ASN A 365 0.76 -7.98 22.21
CA ASN A 365 -0.47 -7.99 21.40
C ASN A 365 -1.58 -7.09 21.97
N GLN A 366 -1.19 -5.88 22.39
CA GLN A 366 -2.07 -4.95 23.10
C GLN A 366 -2.00 -3.55 22.50
N VAL A 367 -3.10 -2.82 22.62
CA VAL A 367 -3.07 -1.35 22.64
C VAL A 367 -3.23 -0.88 24.08
N ARG A 368 -2.22 -0.19 24.60
CA ARG A 368 -2.22 0.39 25.95
C ARG A 368 -2.63 1.86 25.91
N VAL A 369 -3.39 2.30 26.91
CA VAL A 369 -3.97 3.64 26.95
C VAL A 369 -3.52 4.40 28.20
N TYR A 370 -3.03 5.61 28.00
CA TYR A 370 -2.48 6.48 29.03
C TYR A 370 -3.17 7.85 29.01
N ASN A 371 -3.22 8.54 30.14
CA ASN A 371 -3.58 9.95 30.18
C ASN A 371 -2.48 10.77 29.51
N ALA A 372 -2.83 11.58 28.51
CA ALA A 372 -1.85 12.36 27.77
C ALA A 372 -1.19 13.45 28.63
N SER A 373 -1.85 13.90 29.70
CA SER A 373 -1.35 14.95 30.60
C SER A 373 -0.09 14.53 31.36
N ASP A 374 -0.04 13.30 31.86
CA ASP A 374 1.00 12.84 32.80
C ASP A 374 1.57 11.45 32.51
N LEU A 375 1.10 10.80 31.43
CA LEU A 375 1.46 9.44 31.01
C LEU A 375 1.11 8.34 32.02
N THR A 376 0.22 8.60 32.97
CA THR A 376 -0.31 7.55 33.86
C THR A 376 -1.27 6.64 33.10
N PRO A 377 -1.39 5.34 33.46
CA PRO A 377 -2.39 4.46 32.85
C PRO A 377 -3.80 5.05 32.96
N ALA A 378 -4.54 5.07 31.85
CA ALA A 378 -5.89 5.61 31.83
C ALA A 378 -6.81 4.75 32.72
N SER A 379 -7.72 5.39 33.48
CA SER A 379 -8.76 4.67 34.22
C SER A 379 -9.64 3.84 33.28
N GLY A 380 -10.30 2.78 33.73
CA GLY A 380 -11.09 1.90 32.85
C GLY A 380 -10.24 0.87 32.09
N ASN A 381 -10.61 0.56 30.83
CA ASN A 381 -9.83 -0.40 30.03
C ASN A 381 -8.53 0.24 29.52
N PHE A 382 -7.42 -0.06 30.19
CA PHE A 382 -6.09 0.46 29.84
C PHE A 382 -5.30 -0.47 28.92
N ASN A 383 -5.73 -1.73 28.73
CA ASN A 383 -4.99 -2.78 28.02
C ASN A 383 -5.89 -3.58 27.06
N ILE A 384 -6.16 -2.98 25.90
CA ILE A 384 -7.05 -3.56 24.90
C ILE A 384 -6.31 -4.66 24.16
N GLN A 385 -6.76 -5.91 24.27
CA GLN A 385 -6.19 -7.03 23.50
C GLN A 385 -6.57 -6.89 22.02
N VAL A 386 -5.59 -7.09 21.15
CA VAL A 386 -5.75 -7.04 19.69
C VAL A 386 -5.09 -8.26 19.04
N GLY A 387 -5.05 -8.30 17.71
CA GLY A 387 -4.35 -9.37 16.99
C GLY A 387 -2.83 -9.36 17.23
N ALA A 388 -2.15 -10.37 16.70
CA ALA A 388 -0.74 -10.57 16.91
C ALA A 388 0.11 -9.52 16.20
N ASN A 389 1.10 -8.97 16.92
CA ASN A 389 2.08 -8.02 16.41
C ASN A 389 1.45 -6.71 15.90
N PRO A 390 0.73 -5.96 16.76
CA PRO A 390 0.10 -4.71 16.36
C PRO A 390 1.15 -3.63 16.05
N LEU A 391 1.06 -3.01 14.87
CA LEU A 391 1.99 -1.99 14.40
C LEU A 391 1.33 -0.62 14.36
N LEU A 392 1.05 -0.08 13.17
CA LEU A 392 0.46 1.24 13.04
C LEU A 392 -1.06 1.19 13.28
N MET A 393 -1.56 2.31 13.76
CA MET A 393 -2.95 2.52 14.13
C MET A 393 -3.40 3.92 13.68
N LYS A 394 -4.68 4.06 13.38
CA LYS A 394 -5.28 5.34 12.99
C LYS A 394 -6.72 5.43 13.45
N PHE A 395 -7.09 6.57 14.05
CA PHE A 395 -8.48 6.90 14.33
C PHE A 395 -9.24 7.21 13.03
N THR A 396 -10.49 6.78 12.96
CA THR A 396 -11.43 7.28 11.95
C THR A 396 -11.56 8.80 12.06
N ASN A 397 -11.91 9.48 10.98
CA ASN A 397 -12.00 10.95 10.94
C ASN A 397 -12.95 11.52 12.01
N ASN A 398 -13.97 10.76 12.44
CA ASN A 398 -14.90 11.13 13.51
C ASN A 398 -14.45 10.71 14.92
N GLY A 399 -13.32 10.00 15.07
CA GLY A 399 -12.80 9.55 16.35
C GLY A 399 -13.46 8.32 16.98
N ASN A 400 -14.59 7.87 16.43
CA ASN A 400 -15.39 6.81 17.07
C ASN A 400 -14.71 5.43 17.06
N TYR A 401 -13.81 5.20 16.11
CA TYR A 401 -13.10 3.94 15.98
C TYR A 401 -11.60 4.14 15.80
N LEU A 402 -10.83 3.17 16.28
CA LEU A 402 -9.40 3.04 16.07
C LEU A 402 -9.11 1.74 15.31
N PHE A 403 -8.47 1.86 14.14
CA PHE A 403 -8.03 0.72 13.36
C PHE A 403 -6.59 0.38 13.72
N VAL A 404 -6.31 -0.90 13.97
CA VAL A 404 -5.00 -1.42 14.40
C VAL A 404 -4.55 -2.50 13.43
N CYS A 405 -3.44 -2.28 12.73
CA CYS A 405 -2.85 -3.28 11.84
C CYS A 405 -2.12 -4.36 12.64
N ASN A 406 -2.59 -5.61 12.57
CA ASN A 406 -2.00 -6.76 13.27
C ASN A 406 -1.16 -7.58 12.30
N ARG A 407 0.14 -7.31 12.29
CA ARG A 407 1.05 -7.82 11.27
C ARG A 407 1.10 -9.34 11.20
N ASN A 408 1.24 -10.03 12.33
CA ASN A 408 1.43 -11.49 12.32
C ASN A 408 0.10 -12.25 12.27
N SER A 409 -1.02 -11.59 12.58
CA SER A 409 -2.36 -12.15 12.40
C SER A 409 -2.93 -11.92 11.00
N ASN A 410 -2.28 -11.12 10.13
CA ASN A 410 -2.81 -10.75 8.81
C ASN A 410 -4.21 -10.12 8.89
N SER A 411 -4.47 -9.35 9.94
CA SER A 411 -5.79 -8.83 10.30
C SER A 411 -5.74 -7.36 10.72
N VAL A 412 -6.91 -6.72 10.79
CA VAL A 412 -7.07 -5.38 11.35
C VAL A 412 -8.09 -5.44 12.47
N THR A 413 -7.71 -5.04 13.68
CA THR A 413 -8.66 -4.90 14.79
C THR A 413 -9.27 -3.50 14.77
N VAL A 414 -10.59 -3.42 14.91
CA VAL A 414 -11.35 -2.20 15.05
C VAL A 414 -11.76 -2.06 16.52
N ILE A 415 -11.28 -1.00 17.17
CA ILE A 415 -11.59 -0.67 18.55
C ILE A 415 -12.63 0.44 18.56
N LYS A 416 -13.68 0.30 19.35
CA LYS A 416 -14.62 1.37 19.65
C LYS A 416 -14.00 2.30 20.69
N THR A 417 -13.73 3.55 20.31
CA THR A 417 -12.90 4.47 21.09
C THR A 417 -13.51 4.87 22.43
N PRO A 418 -14.80 5.26 22.53
CA PRO A 418 -15.37 5.73 23.79
C PRO A 418 -15.35 4.66 24.89
N GLU A 419 -15.64 3.42 24.53
CA GLU A 419 -15.67 2.27 25.44
C GLU A 419 -14.32 1.58 25.62
N ARG A 420 -13.37 1.82 24.70
CA ARG A 420 -12.08 1.13 24.62
C ARG A 420 -12.25 -0.39 24.57
N THR A 421 -13.18 -0.86 23.74
CA THR A 421 -13.44 -2.29 23.52
C THR A 421 -13.24 -2.64 22.05
N VAL A 422 -12.86 -3.89 21.78
CA VAL A 422 -12.82 -4.40 20.40
C VAL A 422 -14.25 -4.51 19.89
N GLU A 423 -14.53 -3.82 18.78
CA GLU A 423 -15.79 -3.92 18.04
C GLU A 423 -15.76 -5.16 17.13
N THR A 424 -14.68 -5.32 16.38
CA THR A 424 -14.49 -6.47 15.48
C THR A 424 -13.02 -6.64 15.10
N THR A 425 -12.67 -7.81 14.57
CA THR A 425 -11.41 -8.05 13.88
C THR A 425 -11.71 -8.49 12.45
N ILE A 426 -11.15 -7.77 11.50
CA ILE A 426 -11.28 -8.04 10.07
C ILE A 426 -10.12 -8.94 9.68
N GLU A 427 -10.43 -10.18 9.32
CA GLU A 427 -9.45 -11.21 8.99
C GLU A 427 -9.06 -11.18 7.51
N ASN A 428 -7.90 -11.78 7.19
CA ASN A 428 -7.39 -11.93 5.82
C ASN A 428 -7.27 -10.59 5.07
N VAL A 429 -6.94 -9.52 5.79
CA VAL A 429 -6.79 -8.17 5.24
C VAL A 429 -5.66 -8.14 4.24
N GLY A 430 -4.62 -8.94 4.44
CA GLY A 430 -3.50 -9.15 3.55
C GLY A 430 -2.29 -9.64 4.33
N ILE A 431 -1.21 -10.01 3.66
CA ILE A 431 -0.01 -10.51 4.34
C ILE A 431 0.71 -9.34 5.02
N GLN A 432 0.83 -9.39 6.34
CA GLN A 432 1.58 -8.45 7.17
C GLN A 432 1.11 -6.98 7.01
N PRO A 433 -0.15 -6.67 7.38
CA PRO A 433 -0.62 -5.29 7.39
C PRO A 433 0.25 -4.46 8.34
N HIS A 434 0.67 -3.29 7.87
CA HIS A 434 1.59 -2.40 8.59
C HIS A 434 0.99 -1.03 8.83
N GLY A 435 0.68 -0.30 7.75
CA GLY A 435 0.13 1.05 7.78
C GLY A 435 -1.35 1.12 7.46
N VAL A 436 -2.04 2.08 8.08
CA VAL A 436 -3.45 2.41 7.81
C VAL A 436 -3.65 3.93 7.73
N ASP A 437 -4.38 4.38 6.72
CA ASP A 437 -4.96 5.72 6.68
C ASP A 437 -6.34 5.67 5.98
N PHE A 438 -7.12 6.74 6.09
CA PHE A 438 -8.48 6.82 5.55
C PHE A 438 -8.55 7.68 4.30
N THR A 439 -9.50 7.40 3.42
CA THR A 439 -9.88 8.34 2.36
C THR A 439 -10.34 9.68 2.95
N SER A 440 -10.26 10.76 2.17
CA SER A 440 -10.66 12.11 2.61
C SER A 440 -12.13 12.15 3.04
N ASP A 441 -13.00 11.41 2.35
CA ASP A 441 -14.40 11.24 2.72
C ASP A 441 -14.65 10.29 3.90
N GLY A 442 -13.62 9.59 4.38
CA GLY A 442 -13.70 8.62 5.48
C GLY A 442 -14.45 7.32 5.17
N GLN A 443 -14.85 7.07 3.92
CA GLN A 443 -15.59 5.87 3.54
C GLN A 443 -14.73 4.60 3.59
N TYR A 444 -13.44 4.72 3.28
CA TYR A 444 -12.53 3.58 3.21
C TYR A 444 -11.28 3.79 4.05
N ALA A 445 -10.85 2.72 4.75
CA ALA A 445 -9.50 2.59 5.25
C ALA A 445 -8.64 1.90 4.19
N ILE A 446 -7.45 2.45 3.94
CA ILE A 446 -6.43 1.93 3.04
C ILE A 446 -5.33 1.30 3.90
N ILE A 447 -5.02 0.03 3.65
CA ILE A 447 -4.10 -0.79 4.44
C ILE A 447 -2.92 -1.19 3.57
N ALA A 448 -1.71 -0.80 3.97
CA ALA A 448 -0.47 -1.25 3.35
C ALA A 448 -0.05 -2.62 3.93
N CYS A 449 0.19 -3.62 3.07
CA CYS A 449 0.53 -4.99 3.47
C CYS A 449 1.94 -5.38 3.00
N GLU A 450 2.90 -5.46 3.91
CA GLU A 450 4.33 -5.57 3.58
C GLU A 450 4.66 -6.78 2.71
N THR A 451 3.99 -7.90 2.91
CA THR A 451 4.22 -9.12 2.11
C THR A 451 5.71 -9.55 2.11
N LEU A 452 6.37 -9.66 3.28
CA LEU A 452 7.78 -10.10 3.36
C LEU A 452 7.98 -11.51 2.81
N SER A 453 6.98 -12.36 3.01
CA SER A 453 7.01 -13.77 2.66
C SER A 453 5.63 -14.22 2.22
N GLY A 454 5.58 -15.10 1.22
CA GLY A 454 4.33 -15.50 0.60
C GLY A 454 3.96 -14.58 -0.55
N PHE A 455 2.73 -14.73 -1.04
CA PHE A 455 2.22 -13.99 -2.19
C PHE A 455 0.77 -13.58 -1.93
N ASP A 456 0.49 -12.28 -2.08
CA ASP A 456 -0.85 -11.71 -1.86
C ASP A 456 -1.39 -10.91 -3.05
N GLY A 457 -0.61 -10.80 -4.14
CA GLY A 457 -1.09 -10.19 -5.39
C GLY A 457 -2.19 -11.03 -6.07
N HIS A 458 -2.76 -10.48 -7.13
CA HIS A 458 -3.66 -11.21 -8.04
C HIS A 458 -2.88 -11.87 -9.19
N HIS A 459 -1.72 -11.32 -9.57
CA HIS A 459 -0.88 -11.83 -10.65
C HIS A 459 0.58 -11.99 -10.20
N PRO A 460 0.97 -13.16 -9.68
CA PRO A 460 2.34 -13.39 -9.25
C PRO A 460 3.29 -13.28 -10.43
N THR A 461 4.54 -12.90 -10.18
CA THR A 461 5.56 -12.70 -11.23
C THR A 461 6.86 -13.45 -10.97
N VAL A 462 7.39 -14.12 -11.99
CA VAL A 462 8.75 -14.64 -12.08
C VAL A 462 9.72 -13.47 -12.27
N GLY A 463 10.88 -13.54 -11.62
CA GLY A 463 11.96 -12.55 -11.77
C GLY A 463 11.76 -11.27 -10.96
N SER A 464 10.55 -11.03 -10.45
CA SER A 464 10.28 -10.05 -9.39
C SER A 464 9.71 -10.81 -8.18
N ASN A 465 10.50 -10.92 -7.12
CA ASN A 465 10.10 -11.71 -5.94
C ASN A 465 9.05 -11.00 -5.07
N LYS A 466 8.57 -9.81 -5.48
CA LYS A 466 7.96 -8.90 -4.52
C LYS A 466 7.01 -7.91 -5.22
N PHE A 467 5.73 -8.23 -5.24
CA PHE A 467 4.66 -7.24 -5.37
C PHE A 467 4.01 -7.13 -3.99
N GLY A 468 3.98 -5.91 -3.46
CA GLY A 468 3.17 -5.61 -2.31
C GLY A 468 1.74 -5.37 -2.72
N VAL A 469 0.82 -5.42 -1.75
CA VAL A 469 -0.57 -5.05 -1.97
C VAL A 469 -1.01 -3.99 -0.98
N SER A 470 -1.91 -3.13 -1.44
CA SER A 470 -2.79 -2.38 -0.56
C SER A 470 -4.21 -2.86 -0.65
N ARG A 471 -4.88 -2.85 0.48
CA ARG A 471 -6.21 -3.42 0.68
C ARG A 471 -7.12 -2.36 1.25
N MET A 472 -8.40 -2.41 0.90
CA MET A 472 -9.35 -1.39 1.33
C MET A 472 -10.45 -2.02 2.16
N ILE A 473 -10.77 -1.39 3.28
CA ILE A 473 -11.85 -1.78 4.18
C ILE A 473 -12.92 -0.70 4.12
N ASN A 474 -14.18 -1.10 3.94
CA ASN A 474 -15.29 -0.19 4.14
C ASN A 474 -15.49 0.09 5.63
N VAL A 475 -15.41 1.36 6.01
CA VAL A 475 -15.44 1.79 7.41
C VAL A 475 -16.82 1.63 8.04
N GLN A 476 -17.90 1.71 7.26
CA GLN A 476 -19.26 1.58 7.80
C GLN A 476 -19.65 0.12 8.07
N GLN A 477 -19.25 -0.80 7.18
CA GLN A 477 -19.57 -2.23 7.29
C GLN A 477 -18.48 -3.05 7.98
N PHE A 478 -17.30 -2.47 8.23
CA PHE A 478 -16.09 -3.19 8.66
C PHE A 478 -15.79 -4.41 7.78
N SER A 479 -15.98 -4.25 6.47
CA SER A 479 -15.81 -5.32 5.50
C SER A 479 -14.69 -5.01 4.53
N LEU A 480 -13.87 -6.04 4.27
CA LEU A 480 -12.79 -5.98 3.31
C LEU A 480 -13.35 -5.97 1.89
N LEU A 481 -12.88 -5.03 1.07
CA LEU A 481 -13.23 -5.01 -0.35
C LEU A 481 -12.50 -6.13 -1.10
N PRO A 482 -13.13 -6.67 -2.16
CA PRO A 482 -12.51 -7.74 -2.96
C PRO A 482 -11.26 -7.26 -3.72
N ASN A 483 -11.13 -5.95 -3.98
CA ASN A 483 -10.01 -5.41 -4.72
C ASN A 483 -8.69 -5.56 -3.95
N LYS A 484 -7.63 -5.89 -4.69
CA LYS A 484 -6.25 -5.85 -4.24
C LYS A 484 -5.48 -4.90 -5.13
N LEU A 485 -4.92 -3.84 -4.57
CA LEU A 485 -4.14 -2.87 -5.33
C LEU A 485 -2.70 -3.33 -5.34
N GLU A 486 -2.26 -3.87 -6.47
CA GLU A 486 -0.88 -4.27 -6.67
C GLU A 486 0.02 -3.04 -6.73
N MET A 487 1.15 -3.11 -6.03
CA MET A 487 2.12 -2.02 -5.93
C MET A 487 3.54 -2.57 -5.76
N GLY A 488 4.47 -1.68 -5.43
CA GLY A 488 5.84 -2.06 -5.15
C GLY A 488 5.95 -2.97 -3.92
N PRO A 489 7.10 -3.60 -3.73
CA PRO A 489 7.34 -4.52 -2.63
C PRO A 489 7.51 -3.87 -1.28
N PHE A 490 7.04 -4.55 -0.25
CA PHE A 490 7.15 -4.09 1.14
C PHE A 490 6.48 -2.72 1.35
N PRO A 491 5.17 -2.59 1.05
CA PRO A 491 4.44 -1.39 1.35
C PRO A 491 4.27 -1.26 2.87
N ALA A 492 4.59 -0.10 3.42
CA ALA A 492 4.63 0.12 4.88
C ALA A 492 3.95 1.43 5.28
N GLY A 493 4.70 2.55 5.30
CA GLY A 493 4.15 3.87 5.59
C GLY A 493 3.11 4.29 4.57
N ILE A 494 2.02 4.90 5.06
CA ILE A 494 0.92 5.44 4.26
C ILE A 494 0.52 6.83 4.75
N ALA A 495 0.23 7.73 3.82
CA ALA A 495 -0.38 9.03 4.09
C ALA A 495 -1.40 9.38 3.00
N VAL A 496 -2.59 9.83 3.38
CA VAL A 496 -3.66 10.26 2.47
C VAL A 496 -4.01 11.72 2.72
N ILE A 497 -4.07 12.51 1.64
CA ILE A 497 -4.49 13.91 1.70
C ILE A 497 -5.97 13.98 2.09
N LYS A 498 -6.30 14.85 3.04
CA LYS A 498 -7.66 15.02 3.58
C LYS A 498 -8.42 16.17 2.95
#